data_AF-A0A960S0B3-F1
#
_entry.id   AF-A0A960S0B3-F1
#
_cell.length_a   1.000
_cell.length_b   1.000
_cell.length_c   1.000
_cell.angle_alpha   90.00
_cell.angle_beta   90.00
_cell.angle_gamma   90.00
#
_symmetry.space_group_name_H-M   'P 1'
#
loop_
_entity.id
_entity.type
_entity.pdbx_description
1 polymer ?
#
loop_
_entity_poly.entity_id
_entity_poly.type
_entity_poly.pdbx_seq_one_letter_code
_entity_poly.pdbx_strand_id
1 'polypeptide(L)'
;MKRFVLSVLLVFQFPLGLLAEEGCEEYEKLVYEIVDSFAETVKEEFDLELIKWGGVFRDYLRKGVGFHAFRRATLDEARALELAVIERLTATIQAHQEIQPYLKEYDIDPKKIFVDISFVQSKEFKSEYDDGTVCHVCKFRYPYERLVFKSKDPFGDKYGTDSTQEIEEPLEEARAINCRSLIDHLAIHKAQEYEDELYRLFALFEKEMKRKHSIELKAIGWIVPGKEDFDVGEIRGRLKVSRRTSHVQARLLMVAASQRLLDLMNQSEILKPHLKESPFPASRLKLQLIVRKNEFFVGEGHYRDGTIDSVILDENRLIYKCYSPDPERKDRTHLVVCGNESFEEAQMLGAEKTASTFLGHISNICRDMFDKIIYFFQGIVTFFFFLILPFFL
;
A
#
# COMPACT_ATOMS: atom_id res chain seq x y z
N MET A 1 5.37 19.36 -70.97
CA MET A 1 5.64 20.34 -69.89
C MET A 1 5.82 19.57 -68.59
N LYS A 2 7.04 19.61 -68.04
CA LYS A 2 7.43 19.34 -66.64
C LYS A 2 7.16 17.96 -66.00
N ARG A 3 8.29 17.30 -65.69
CA ARG A 3 8.60 16.38 -64.58
C ARG A 3 8.39 14.87 -64.80
N PHE A 4 9.32 14.27 -65.54
CA PHE A 4 9.83 12.92 -65.24
C PHE A 4 11.36 13.03 -65.17
N VAL A 5 11.84 13.54 -64.04
CA VAL A 5 13.25 13.56 -63.66
C VAL A 5 13.31 12.79 -62.35
N LEU A 6 14.30 11.91 -62.24
CA LEU A 6 14.75 11.26 -61.01
C LEU A 6 14.00 9.97 -60.57
N SER A 7 14.12 8.90 -61.35
CA SER A 7 13.82 7.53 -60.88
C SER A 7 15.04 6.60 -60.85
N VAL A 8 16.27 7.14 -60.95
CA VAL A 8 17.50 6.32 -61.09
C VAL A 8 18.60 6.66 -60.07
N LEU A 9 18.30 7.46 -59.04
CA LEU A 9 19.33 7.90 -58.08
C LEU A 9 18.85 7.83 -56.63
N LEU A 10 18.34 6.67 -56.22
CA LEU A 10 18.30 6.25 -54.81
C LEU A 10 18.66 4.76 -54.70
N VAL A 11 19.76 4.39 -55.37
CA VAL A 11 20.65 3.35 -54.85
C VAL A 11 21.32 3.95 -53.60
N PHE A 12 20.55 4.09 -52.52
CA PHE A 12 21.12 3.97 -51.17
C PHE A 12 21.65 2.52 -51.15
N GLN A 13 22.94 2.21 -51.19
CA GLN A 13 24.00 2.65 -50.27
C GLN A 13 23.53 2.73 -48.81
N PHE A 14 22.59 1.87 -48.43
CA PHE A 14 22.74 1.13 -47.19
C PHE A 14 23.09 -0.30 -47.57
N PRO A 15 24.33 -0.79 -47.33
CA PRO A 15 24.41 -2.13 -46.80
C PRO A 15 23.68 -2.03 -45.45
N LEU A 16 22.38 -2.32 -45.43
CA LEU A 16 21.78 -2.86 -44.22
C LEU A 16 22.67 -4.04 -43.90
N GLY A 17 23.44 -3.92 -42.83
CA GLY A 17 24.29 -4.96 -42.28
C GLY A 17 23.43 -6.14 -41.86
N LEU A 18 22.95 -6.88 -42.85
CA LEU A 18 22.57 -8.29 -42.78
C LEU A 18 23.86 -9.10 -42.84
N LEU A 19 24.79 -8.77 -41.94
CA LEU A 19 25.55 -9.82 -41.28
C LEU A 19 24.67 -10.20 -40.10
N ALA A 20 23.73 -11.12 -40.33
CA ALA A 20 23.30 -11.96 -39.24
C ALA A 20 24.59 -12.66 -38.77
N GLU A 21 25.17 -12.17 -37.67
CA GLU A 21 26.27 -12.84 -36.99
C GLU A 21 25.71 -14.22 -36.58
N GLU A 22 26.08 -15.29 -37.29
CA GLU A 22 25.62 -16.67 -37.00
C GLU A 22 25.86 -17.05 -35.52
N GLY A 23 26.87 -16.45 -34.87
CA GLY A 23 27.14 -16.64 -33.43
C GLY A 23 26.14 -15.94 -32.48
N CYS A 24 25.36 -14.97 -32.96
CA CYS A 24 24.32 -14.32 -32.14
C CYS A 24 23.10 -15.23 -31.98
N GLU A 25 22.74 -16.01 -33.01
CA GLU A 25 21.59 -16.92 -32.98
C GLU A 25 21.87 -18.16 -32.10
N GLU A 26 23.10 -18.68 -32.13
CA GLU A 26 23.52 -19.83 -31.30
C GLU A 26 23.60 -19.45 -29.81
N TYR A 27 24.24 -18.33 -29.47
CA TYR A 27 24.28 -17.81 -28.10
C TYR A 27 22.89 -17.62 -27.51
N GLU A 28 21.97 -17.06 -28.31
CA GLU A 28 20.60 -16.85 -27.87
C GLU A 28 19.90 -18.14 -27.58
N LYS A 29 19.96 -19.11 -28.50
CA LYS A 29 19.35 -20.41 -28.31
C LYS A 29 19.84 -21.06 -27.00
N LEU A 30 21.13 -20.96 -26.69
CA LEU A 30 21.69 -21.46 -25.43
C LEU A 30 21.12 -20.70 -24.21
N VAL A 31 20.95 -19.39 -24.29
CA VAL A 31 20.31 -18.61 -23.22
C VAL A 31 18.84 -19.03 -23.04
N TYR A 32 18.11 -19.28 -24.15
CA TYR A 32 16.75 -19.79 -24.13
C TYR A 32 16.67 -21.13 -23.37
N GLU A 33 17.51 -22.08 -23.75
CA GLU A 33 17.58 -23.40 -23.13
C GLU A 33 17.93 -23.32 -21.62
N ILE A 34 18.90 -22.48 -21.25
CA ILE A 34 19.30 -22.28 -19.85
C ILE A 34 18.15 -21.70 -19.02
N VAL A 35 17.49 -20.64 -19.50
CA VAL A 35 16.42 -19.96 -18.75
C VAL A 35 15.17 -20.83 -18.68
N ASP A 36 14.80 -21.55 -19.75
CA ASP A 36 13.65 -22.46 -19.73
C ASP A 36 13.88 -23.60 -18.73
N SER A 37 15.06 -24.23 -18.78
CA SER A 37 15.43 -25.29 -17.82
C SER A 37 15.47 -24.77 -16.38
N PHE A 38 16.02 -23.57 -16.18
CA PHE A 38 16.04 -22.91 -14.88
C PHE A 38 14.62 -22.58 -14.39
N ALA A 39 13.76 -22.04 -15.25
CA ALA A 39 12.40 -21.66 -14.93
C ALA A 39 11.56 -22.85 -14.48
N GLU A 40 11.65 -23.99 -15.18
CA GLU A 40 10.97 -25.22 -14.74
C GLU A 40 11.53 -25.71 -13.39
N THR A 41 12.84 -25.66 -13.18
CA THR A 41 13.46 -26.04 -11.90
C THR A 41 12.94 -25.19 -10.74
N VAL A 42 12.94 -23.86 -10.86
CA VAL A 42 12.49 -22.98 -9.78
C VAL A 42 10.97 -22.96 -9.60
N LYS A 43 10.22 -23.29 -10.64
CA LYS A 43 8.78 -23.54 -10.53
C LYS A 43 8.49 -24.78 -9.70
N GLU A 44 9.22 -25.88 -9.92
CA GLU A 44 9.07 -27.11 -9.13
C GLU A 44 9.58 -26.94 -7.70
N GLU A 45 10.75 -26.34 -7.51
CA GLU A 45 11.38 -26.20 -6.19
C GLU A 45 10.75 -25.10 -5.32
N PHE A 46 10.37 -23.97 -5.93
CA PHE A 46 9.99 -22.75 -5.21
C PHE A 46 8.61 -22.19 -5.59
N ASP A 47 7.85 -22.86 -6.47
CA ASP A 47 6.55 -22.38 -6.96
C ASP A 47 6.63 -20.94 -7.51
N LEU A 48 7.60 -20.71 -8.38
CA LEU A 48 7.82 -19.44 -9.08
C LEU A 48 7.37 -19.52 -10.54
N GLU A 49 6.58 -18.55 -11.00
CA GLU A 49 6.19 -18.45 -12.42
C GLU A 49 6.99 -17.36 -13.12
N LEU A 50 7.61 -17.71 -14.23
CA LEU A 50 8.34 -16.77 -15.08
C LEU A 50 7.38 -15.69 -15.63
N ILE A 51 7.63 -14.41 -15.34
CA ILE A 51 6.79 -13.28 -15.80
C ILE A 51 7.21 -12.85 -17.20
N LYS A 52 8.52 -12.65 -17.32
CA LYS A 52 9.14 -12.01 -18.45
C LYS A 52 10.62 -12.31 -18.44
N TRP A 53 11.12 -12.50 -19.63
CA TRP A 53 12.49 -12.30 -20.06
C TRP A 53 12.39 -11.44 -21.33
N GLY A 54 13.20 -10.38 -21.50
CA GLY A 54 13.05 -9.58 -22.72
C GLY A 54 14.03 -8.43 -22.96
N GLY A 55 14.68 -8.49 -24.14
CA GLY A 55 14.91 -7.34 -25.04
C GLY A 55 16.27 -7.33 -25.78
N VAL A 56 16.23 -7.25 -27.12
CA VAL A 56 17.29 -7.02 -28.13
C VAL A 56 18.70 -7.58 -27.80
N PHE A 57 18.93 -8.81 -28.28
CA PHE A 57 20.15 -9.50 -28.76
C PHE A 57 21.49 -9.41 -27.98
N ARG A 58 21.88 -8.31 -27.31
CA ARG A 58 23.21 -8.20 -26.64
C ARG A 58 23.22 -8.07 -25.11
N ASP A 59 22.07 -7.87 -24.45
CA ASP A 59 22.01 -7.63 -22.98
C ASP A 59 21.20 -8.70 -22.20
N TYR A 60 20.99 -9.90 -22.73
CA TYR A 60 20.09 -10.91 -22.13
C TYR A 60 20.43 -11.27 -20.66
N LEU A 61 21.68 -11.65 -20.36
CA LEU A 61 22.09 -11.91 -18.97
C LEU A 61 22.29 -10.63 -18.14
N ARG A 62 22.31 -9.45 -18.79
CA ARG A 62 22.40 -8.15 -18.09
C ARG A 62 21.05 -7.64 -17.60
N LYS A 63 19.95 -8.04 -18.23
CA LYS A 63 18.59 -7.61 -17.88
C LYS A 63 17.91 -8.50 -16.82
N GLY A 64 18.41 -9.71 -16.63
CA GLY A 64 17.95 -10.62 -15.58
C GLY A 64 16.71 -11.43 -15.91
N VAL A 65 16.25 -12.17 -14.90
CA VAL A 65 15.11 -13.10 -14.97
C VAL A 65 14.12 -12.76 -13.87
N GLY A 66 12.85 -12.54 -14.25
CA GLY A 66 11.81 -12.09 -13.33
C GLY A 66 10.69 -13.11 -13.11
N PHE A 67 10.28 -13.27 -11.84
CA PHE A 67 9.32 -14.27 -11.39
C PHE A 67 8.17 -13.69 -10.58
N HIS A 68 6.99 -14.30 -10.69
CA HIS A 68 5.89 -14.12 -9.75
C HIS A 68 5.91 -15.25 -8.72
N ALA A 69 5.75 -14.89 -7.45
CA ALA A 69 5.35 -15.77 -6.39
C ALA A 69 3.89 -15.44 -6.00
N PHE A 70 2.97 -16.40 -6.10
CA PHE A 70 1.54 -16.20 -5.79
C PHE A 70 1.25 -16.43 -4.30
N ARG A 71 2.01 -15.73 -3.45
CA ARG A 71 1.96 -15.83 -1.99
C ARG A 71 2.52 -14.56 -1.37
N ARG A 72 2.25 -14.35 -0.08
CA ARG A 72 2.98 -13.36 0.72
C ARG A 72 4.42 -13.84 0.96
N ALA A 73 5.26 -12.94 1.43
CA ALA A 73 6.51 -13.29 2.05
C ALA A 73 6.84 -12.30 3.16
N THR A 74 7.38 -12.82 4.26
CA THR A 74 8.13 -11.99 5.20
C THR A 74 9.43 -11.51 4.56
N LEU A 75 10.10 -10.54 5.18
CA LEU A 75 11.42 -10.10 4.73
C LEU A 75 12.42 -11.28 4.70
N ASP A 76 12.34 -12.17 5.69
CA ASP A 76 13.20 -13.35 5.79
C ASP A 76 12.92 -14.39 4.71
N GLU A 77 11.65 -14.69 4.45
CA GLU A 77 11.25 -15.60 3.38
C GLU A 77 11.67 -15.05 2.00
N ALA A 78 11.45 -13.76 1.75
CA ALA A 78 11.84 -13.10 0.50
C ALA A 78 13.36 -13.13 0.30
N ARG A 79 14.14 -12.87 1.37
CA ARG A 79 15.61 -12.93 1.34
C ARG A 79 16.10 -14.33 1.03
N ALA A 80 15.59 -15.33 1.75
CA ALA A 80 15.99 -16.72 1.60
C ALA A 80 15.69 -17.24 0.19
N LEU A 81 14.51 -16.89 -0.33
CA LEU A 81 14.06 -17.26 -1.67
C LEU A 81 14.93 -16.61 -2.76
N GLU A 82 15.14 -15.30 -2.71
CA GLU A 82 15.97 -14.58 -3.69
C GLU A 82 17.40 -15.13 -3.73
N LEU A 83 18.02 -15.36 -2.55
CA LEU A 83 19.36 -15.95 -2.47
C LEU A 83 19.42 -17.36 -3.09
N ALA A 84 18.44 -18.21 -2.78
CA ALA A 84 18.36 -19.56 -3.33
C ALA A 84 18.21 -19.56 -4.86
N VAL A 85 17.39 -18.64 -5.39
CA VAL A 85 17.17 -18.47 -6.84
C VAL A 85 18.43 -17.96 -7.53
N ILE A 86 19.14 -16.98 -6.95
CA ILE A 86 20.43 -16.49 -7.48
C ILE A 86 21.48 -17.62 -7.52
N GLU A 87 21.59 -18.40 -6.46
CA GLU A 87 22.52 -19.53 -6.38
C GLU A 87 22.17 -20.60 -7.43
N ARG A 88 20.88 -20.92 -7.58
CA ARG A 88 20.41 -21.88 -8.56
C ARG A 88 20.69 -21.42 -9.99
N LEU A 89 20.40 -20.17 -10.34
CA LEU A 89 20.69 -19.61 -11.67
C LEU A 89 22.19 -19.66 -11.98
N THR A 90 23.02 -19.27 -11.00
CA THR A 90 24.47 -19.30 -11.14
C THR A 90 24.97 -20.72 -11.41
N ALA A 91 24.46 -21.71 -10.67
CA ALA A 91 24.81 -23.11 -10.86
C ALA A 91 24.37 -23.65 -12.23
N THR A 92 23.14 -23.34 -12.68
CA THR A 92 22.63 -23.76 -13.99
C THR A 92 23.50 -23.22 -15.13
N ILE A 93 23.88 -21.94 -15.08
CA ILE A 93 24.74 -21.32 -16.10
C ILE A 93 26.14 -21.94 -16.10
N GLN A 94 26.72 -22.19 -14.92
CA GLN A 94 28.04 -22.81 -14.80
C GLN A 94 28.07 -24.26 -15.28
N ALA A 95 26.97 -25.00 -15.14
CA ALA A 95 26.84 -26.37 -15.62
C ALA A 95 26.74 -26.46 -17.15
N HIS A 96 26.29 -25.39 -17.83
CA HIS A 96 26.16 -25.36 -19.28
C HIS A 96 27.52 -25.09 -19.95
N GLN A 97 28.20 -26.13 -20.44
CA GLN A 97 29.56 -25.96 -21.01
C GLN A 97 29.58 -25.09 -22.27
N GLU A 98 28.52 -25.15 -23.09
CA GLU A 98 28.43 -24.46 -24.38
C GLU A 98 28.30 -22.93 -24.24
N ILE A 99 27.83 -22.41 -23.09
CA ILE A 99 27.71 -20.96 -22.88
C ILE A 99 29.04 -20.33 -22.42
N GLN A 100 30.00 -21.11 -21.92
CA GLN A 100 31.24 -20.60 -21.31
C GLN A 100 32.09 -19.74 -22.24
N PRO A 101 32.28 -20.06 -23.54
CA PRO A 101 33.00 -19.20 -24.46
C PRO A 101 32.37 -17.81 -24.57
N TYR A 102 31.04 -17.76 -24.65
CA TYR A 102 30.27 -16.52 -24.74
C TYR A 102 30.34 -15.68 -23.46
N LEU A 103 30.28 -16.31 -22.28
CA LEU A 103 30.45 -15.59 -21.01
C LEU A 103 31.80 -14.87 -20.95
N LYS A 104 32.86 -15.51 -21.44
CA LYS A 104 34.21 -14.93 -21.50
C LYS A 104 34.33 -13.85 -22.58
N GLU A 105 33.75 -14.08 -23.76
CA GLU A 105 33.75 -13.14 -24.88
C GLU A 105 33.05 -11.82 -24.51
N TYR A 106 31.90 -11.91 -23.83
CA TYR A 106 31.07 -10.76 -23.48
C TYR A 106 31.34 -10.18 -22.08
N ASP A 107 32.34 -10.69 -21.35
CA ASP A 107 32.66 -10.31 -19.96
C ASP A 107 31.43 -10.36 -19.03
N ILE A 108 30.70 -11.48 -19.12
CA ILE A 108 29.50 -11.73 -18.32
C ILE A 108 29.89 -12.59 -17.12
N ASP A 109 29.76 -12.01 -15.92
CA ASP A 109 29.86 -12.75 -14.67
C ASP A 109 28.48 -13.30 -14.29
N PRO A 110 28.28 -14.63 -14.23
CA PRO A 110 27.01 -15.23 -13.84
C PRO A 110 26.51 -14.76 -12.48
N LYS A 111 27.43 -14.39 -11.56
CA LYS A 111 27.06 -13.88 -10.24
C LYS A 111 26.41 -12.50 -10.32
N LYS A 112 26.59 -11.77 -11.41
CA LYS A 112 26.05 -10.41 -11.62
C LYS A 112 24.75 -10.39 -12.39
N ILE A 113 24.17 -11.56 -12.69
CA ILE A 113 22.88 -11.66 -13.34
C ILE A 113 21.80 -11.25 -12.36
N PHE A 114 20.86 -10.45 -12.87
CA PHE A 114 19.76 -9.90 -12.09
C PHE A 114 18.66 -10.96 -11.93
N VAL A 115 18.13 -11.08 -10.73
CA VAL A 115 16.92 -11.83 -10.42
C VAL A 115 15.96 -10.83 -9.78
N ASP A 116 14.69 -10.94 -10.14
CA ASP A 116 13.61 -10.24 -9.46
C ASP A 116 12.44 -11.18 -9.18
N ILE A 117 11.86 -11.04 -7.99
CA ILE A 117 10.70 -11.81 -7.57
C ILE A 117 9.64 -10.83 -7.07
N SER A 118 8.47 -10.87 -7.70
CA SER A 118 7.29 -10.12 -7.33
C SER A 118 6.30 -11.01 -6.58
N PHE A 119 5.87 -10.60 -5.39
CA PHE A 119 4.89 -11.29 -4.56
C PHE A 119 3.49 -10.72 -4.83
N VAL A 120 2.62 -11.57 -5.39
CA VAL A 120 1.30 -11.15 -5.90
C VAL A 120 0.18 -12.00 -5.32
N GLN A 121 -1.01 -11.42 -5.23
CA GLN A 121 -2.18 -12.05 -4.59
C GLN A 121 -2.76 -13.20 -5.41
N SER A 122 -2.89 -13.02 -6.73
CA SER A 122 -3.53 -14.02 -7.60
C SER A 122 -3.01 -13.96 -9.03
N LYS A 123 -3.18 -15.08 -9.75
CA LYS A 123 -2.80 -15.20 -11.15
C LYS A 123 -3.64 -14.31 -12.07
N GLU A 124 -4.90 -14.10 -11.73
CA GLU A 124 -5.85 -13.34 -12.55
C GLU A 124 -5.60 -11.84 -12.47
N PHE A 125 -5.39 -11.31 -11.26
CA PHE A 125 -5.32 -9.86 -11.04
C PHE A 125 -3.89 -9.33 -10.93
N LYS A 126 -2.91 -10.19 -10.61
CA LYS A 126 -1.49 -9.84 -10.42
C LYS A 126 -1.28 -8.59 -9.55
N SER A 127 -2.20 -8.35 -8.61
CA SER A 127 -2.11 -7.23 -7.69
C SER A 127 -1.19 -7.62 -6.54
N GLU A 128 -0.23 -6.75 -6.24
CA GLU A 128 0.59 -6.84 -5.04
C GLU A 128 -0.25 -6.66 -3.77
N TYR A 129 0.28 -7.08 -2.63
CA TYR A 129 -0.33 -6.86 -1.32
C TYR A 129 -0.18 -5.39 -0.90
N ASP A 130 -1.29 -4.77 -0.46
CA ASP A 130 -1.34 -3.39 0.04
C ASP A 130 -1.32 -3.36 1.59
N ASP A 131 -0.74 -4.38 2.23
CA ASP A 131 -0.69 -4.60 3.68
C ASP A 131 0.69 -4.33 4.30
N GLY A 132 1.67 -3.91 3.48
CA GLY A 132 3.04 -3.58 3.90
C GLY A 132 4.00 -4.76 3.95
N THR A 133 3.54 -5.97 3.58
CA THR A 133 4.40 -7.12 3.27
C THR A 133 5.30 -6.85 2.06
N VAL A 134 6.38 -7.62 1.91
CA VAL A 134 7.27 -7.50 0.75
C VAL A 134 6.47 -7.82 -0.50
N CYS A 135 6.37 -6.85 -1.41
CA CYS A 135 5.73 -7.02 -2.71
C CYS A 135 6.74 -7.33 -3.82
N HIS A 136 8.01 -7.00 -3.61
CA HIS A 136 9.05 -7.22 -4.61
C HIS A 136 10.42 -7.32 -3.96
N VAL A 137 11.26 -8.24 -4.43
CA VAL A 137 12.68 -8.32 -4.08
C VAL A 137 13.51 -8.42 -5.36
N CYS A 138 14.64 -7.74 -5.41
CA CYS A 138 15.61 -7.95 -6.47
C CYS A 138 17.04 -7.70 -6.01
N LYS A 139 18.00 -8.30 -6.72
CA LYS A 139 19.41 -7.95 -6.60
C LYS A 139 19.73 -6.69 -7.41
N PHE A 140 19.91 -5.53 -6.76
CA PHE A 140 20.29 -4.31 -7.49
C PHE A 140 21.77 -4.31 -7.89
N ARG A 141 22.04 -3.82 -9.11
CA ARG A 141 23.41 -3.72 -9.66
C ARG A 141 23.88 -2.27 -9.63
N TYR A 142 24.97 -2.07 -8.87
CA TYR A 142 25.87 -0.91 -8.87
C TYR A 142 25.47 0.29 -8.00
N PRO A 143 26.40 0.89 -7.23
CA PRO A 143 27.81 0.50 -7.07
C PRO A 143 28.07 -0.68 -6.10
N TYR A 144 27.05 -1.18 -5.41
CA TYR A 144 27.20 -2.25 -4.41
C TYR A 144 26.24 -3.41 -4.69
N GLU A 145 26.68 -4.65 -4.48
CA GLU A 145 25.78 -5.81 -4.55
C GLU A 145 24.85 -5.82 -3.35
N ARG A 146 23.57 -5.52 -3.59
CA ARG A 146 22.56 -5.38 -2.55
C ARG A 146 21.28 -6.10 -2.96
N LEU A 147 20.57 -6.67 -1.99
CA LEU A 147 19.17 -7.01 -2.14
C LEU A 147 18.34 -5.78 -1.81
N VAL A 148 17.36 -5.51 -2.66
CA VAL A 148 16.41 -4.41 -2.53
C VAL A 148 15.04 -5.02 -2.35
N PHE A 149 14.45 -4.80 -1.19
CA PHE A 149 13.11 -5.23 -0.85
C PHE A 149 12.19 -4.03 -0.92
N LYS A 150 11.07 -4.19 -1.62
CA LYS A 150 10.02 -3.19 -1.71
C LYS A 150 8.76 -3.74 -1.06
N SER A 151 8.11 -2.88 -0.29
CA SER A 151 6.74 -3.09 0.18
C SER A 151 5.89 -1.90 -0.22
N LYS A 152 4.61 -2.15 -0.49
CA LYS A 152 3.68 -1.06 -0.77
C LYS A 152 3.30 -0.37 0.52
N ASP A 153 3.37 0.95 0.53
CA ASP A 153 2.84 1.76 1.62
C ASP A 153 1.30 1.82 1.53
N PRO A 154 0.56 1.25 2.51
CA PRO A 154 -0.90 1.36 2.57
C PRO A 154 -1.41 2.81 2.62
N PHE A 155 -0.55 3.75 3.04
CA PHE A 155 -0.84 5.18 3.13
C PHE A 155 -0.66 5.92 1.80
N GLY A 156 0.11 5.40 0.85
CA GLY A 156 0.58 6.17 -0.30
C GLY A 156 -0.36 6.20 -1.51
N ASP A 157 -0.34 7.32 -2.24
CA ASP A 157 -1.40 7.71 -3.17
C ASP A 157 -1.43 6.81 -4.41
N LYS A 158 -2.62 6.41 -4.89
CA LYS A 158 -2.77 5.59 -6.11
C LYS A 158 -2.29 6.31 -7.37
N TYR A 159 -2.10 7.63 -7.29
CA TYR A 159 -1.82 8.52 -8.42
C TYR A 159 -0.55 9.37 -8.26
N GLY A 160 0.24 9.17 -7.19
CA GLY A 160 1.48 9.89 -6.92
C GLY A 160 2.65 8.91 -6.75
N THR A 161 3.84 9.30 -7.24
CA THR A 161 5.14 8.60 -7.17
C THR A 161 5.19 7.43 -6.18
N ASP A 162 5.45 6.22 -6.71
CA ASP A 162 5.64 4.95 -5.99
C ASP A 162 5.96 5.15 -4.52
N SER A 163 4.93 5.08 -3.68
CA SER A 163 5.07 5.03 -2.24
C SER A 163 5.45 3.60 -1.85
N THR A 164 6.57 3.12 -2.39
CA THR A 164 7.17 1.88 -1.94
C THR A 164 8.13 2.22 -0.81
N GLN A 165 8.09 1.45 0.25
CA GLN A 165 9.19 1.44 1.20
C GLN A 165 10.28 0.55 0.65
N GLU A 166 11.52 1.00 0.81
CA GLU A 166 12.67 0.27 0.32
C GLU A 166 13.59 -0.07 1.49
N ILE A 167 13.87 -1.36 1.63
CA ILE A 167 14.89 -1.88 2.54
C ILE A 167 16.01 -2.41 1.67
N GLU A 168 17.24 -2.00 1.96
CA GLU A 168 18.41 -2.47 1.24
C GLU A 168 19.38 -3.19 2.16
N GLU A 169 19.84 -4.35 1.71
CA GLU A 169 20.80 -5.17 2.44
C GLU A 169 22.01 -5.51 1.56
N PRO A 170 23.25 -5.27 2.00
CA PRO A 170 24.42 -5.83 1.35
C PRO A 170 24.28 -7.35 1.19
N LEU A 171 24.67 -7.88 0.03
CA LEU A 171 24.47 -9.30 -0.29
C LEU A 171 25.14 -10.25 0.73
N GLU A 172 26.32 -9.89 1.22
CA GLU A 172 27.04 -10.65 2.25
C GLU A 172 26.32 -10.64 3.61
N GLU A 173 25.69 -9.51 3.97
CA GLU A 173 24.88 -9.41 5.18
C GLU A 173 23.62 -10.27 5.06
N ALA A 174 22.94 -10.20 3.91
CA ALA A 174 21.77 -11.03 3.62
C ALA A 174 22.10 -12.54 3.71
N ARG A 175 23.26 -12.97 3.17
CA ARG A 175 23.74 -14.35 3.31
C ARG A 175 23.98 -14.72 4.77
N ALA A 176 24.65 -13.85 5.53
CA ALA A 176 24.93 -14.08 6.95
C ALA A 176 23.65 -14.18 7.79
N ILE A 177 22.62 -13.39 7.49
CA ILE A 177 21.30 -13.45 8.12
C ILE A 177 20.61 -14.78 7.77
N ASN A 178 20.59 -15.14 6.48
CA ASN A 178 19.95 -16.37 6.01
C ASN A 178 20.57 -17.64 6.62
N CYS A 179 21.87 -17.65 6.92
CA CYS A 179 22.52 -18.76 7.62
C CYS A 179 22.08 -18.93 9.08
N ARG A 180 21.45 -17.93 9.70
CA ARG A 180 20.99 -17.97 11.10
C ARG A 180 19.53 -18.38 11.24
N SER A 181 18.71 -18.05 10.24
CA SER A 181 17.28 -18.34 10.20
C SER A 181 16.99 -19.24 8.99
N LEU A 182 17.01 -20.56 9.21
CA LEU A 182 16.73 -21.52 8.15
C LEU A 182 15.22 -21.58 7.89
N ILE A 183 14.82 -21.17 6.68
CA ILE A 183 13.45 -21.31 6.20
C ILE A 183 13.30 -22.69 5.54
N ASP A 184 12.59 -23.60 6.20
CA ASP A 184 12.47 -25.01 5.75
C ASP A 184 11.78 -25.18 4.37
N HIS A 185 10.85 -24.30 4.02
CA HIS A 185 10.00 -24.44 2.82
C HIS A 185 9.81 -23.10 2.09
N LEU A 186 10.74 -22.74 1.20
CA LEU A 186 10.73 -21.48 0.45
C LEU A 186 9.54 -21.30 -0.51
N ALA A 187 8.86 -22.40 -0.86
CA ALA A 187 7.67 -22.39 -1.70
C ALA A 187 6.40 -21.95 -0.96
N ILE A 188 6.40 -21.94 0.39
CA ILE A 188 5.20 -21.75 1.20
C ILE A 188 5.45 -20.64 2.22
N HIS A 189 4.60 -19.63 2.19
CA HIS A 189 4.53 -18.65 3.27
C HIS A 189 3.86 -19.28 4.49
N LYS A 190 4.55 -19.25 5.63
CA LYS A 190 4.00 -19.70 6.91
C LYS A 190 3.48 -18.48 7.68
N ALA A 191 2.19 -18.22 7.53
CA ALA A 191 1.52 -17.14 8.25
C ALA A 191 1.82 -17.24 9.75
N GLN A 192 2.24 -16.12 10.33
CA GLN A 192 2.57 -16.04 11.74
C GLN A 192 1.32 -15.72 12.56
N GLU A 193 1.29 -16.11 13.84
CA GLU A 193 0.12 -15.89 14.70
C GLU A 193 -0.29 -14.41 14.80
N TYR A 194 0.70 -13.50 14.80
CA TYR A 194 0.44 -12.06 14.80
C TYR A 194 -0.24 -11.56 13.52
N GLU A 195 0.00 -12.19 12.37
CA GLU A 195 -0.57 -11.75 11.08
C GLU A 195 -2.07 -12.01 11.07
N ASP A 196 -2.48 -13.22 11.44
CA ASP A 196 -3.89 -13.61 11.58
C ASP A 196 -4.62 -12.70 12.58
N GLU A 197 -3.95 -12.39 13.70
CA GLU A 197 -4.49 -11.49 14.69
C GLU A 197 -4.63 -10.05 14.18
N LEU A 198 -3.64 -9.51 13.43
CA LEU A 198 -3.75 -8.21 12.78
C LEU A 198 -4.95 -8.16 11.83
N TYR A 199 -5.10 -9.17 10.96
CA TYR A 199 -6.25 -9.23 10.04
C TYR A 199 -7.58 -9.25 10.79
N ARG A 200 -7.66 -10.02 11.88
CA ARG A 200 -8.85 -10.08 12.73
C ARG A 200 -9.16 -8.70 13.33
N LEU A 201 -8.16 -8.02 13.89
CA LEU A 201 -8.34 -6.68 14.47
C LEU A 201 -8.73 -5.64 13.42
N PHE A 202 -8.12 -5.67 12.24
CA PHE A 202 -8.46 -4.77 11.13
C PHE A 202 -9.90 -4.99 10.63
N ALA A 203 -10.35 -6.23 10.52
CA ALA A 203 -11.74 -6.55 10.17
C ALA A 203 -12.74 -6.03 11.23
N LEU A 204 -12.40 -6.16 12.52
CA LEU A 204 -13.19 -5.60 13.61
C LEU A 204 -13.24 -4.06 13.55
N PHE A 205 -12.09 -3.44 13.35
CA PHE A 205 -11.94 -2.00 13.19
C PHE A 205 -12.79 -1.48 12.03
N GLU A 206 -12.67 -2.07 10.83
CA GLU A 206 -13.44 -1.68 9.64
C GLU A 206 -14.94 -1.75 9.90
N LYS A 207 -15.42 -2.89 10.41
CA LYS A 207 -16.84 -3.11 10.69
C LYS A 207 -17.39 -2.06 11.66
N GLU A 208 -16.62 -1.72 12.69
CA GLU A 208 -17.03 -0.73 13.67
C GLU A 208 -17.02 0.70 13.11
N MET A 209 -15.94 1.10 12.43
CA MET A 209 -15.79 2.42 11.83
C MET A 209 -16.85 2.71 10.77
N LYS A 210 -17.16 1.71 9.93
CA LYS A 210 -18.24 1.79 8.95
C LYS A 210 -19.60 1.97 9.62
N ARG A 211 -19.90 1.17 10.65
CA ARG A 211 -21.20 1.19 11.34
C ARG A 211 -21.43 2.45 12.17
N LYS A 212 -20.44 2.88 12.96
CA LYS A 212 -20.60 3.98 13.93
C LYS A 212 -20.32 5.35 13.32
N HIS A 213 -19.37 5.43 12.39
CA HIS A 213 -18.83 6.71 11.92
C HIS A 213 -19.02 6.93 10.41
N SER A 214 -19.53 5.93 9.68
CA SER A 214 -19.63 5.92 8.21
C SER A 214 -18.27 6.17 7.55
N ILE A 215 -17.21 5.60 8.15
CA ILE A 215 -15.85 5.61 7.61
C ILE A 215 -15.64 4.30 6.84
N GLU A 216 -15.23 4.39 5.58
CA GLU A 216 -14.80 3.26 4.77
C GLU A 216 -13.29 3.06 4.91
N LEU A 217 -12.84 1.82 5.09
CA LEU A 217 -11.42 1.46 5.03
C LEU A 217 -11.03 1.23 3.57
N LYS A 218 -10.00 1.94 3.09
CA LYS A 218 -9.50 1.81 1.71
C LYS A 218 -8.26 0.94 1.63
N ALA A 219 -7.37 1.08 2.61
CA ALA A 219 -6.19 0.25 2.79
C ALA A 219 -5.79 0.31 4.26
N ILE A 220 -5.23 -0.78 4.78
CA ILE A 220 -4.60 -0.83 6.09
C ILE A 220 -3.53 -1.91 6.05
N GLY A 221 -2.43 -1.67 6.75
CA GLY A 221 -1.33 -2.60 6.83
C GLY A 221 -0.36 -2.19 7.92
N TRP A 222 0.78 -2.87 7.96
CA TRP A 222 1.83 -2.61 8.93
C TRP A 222 3.19 -2.55 8.26
N ILE A 223 4.13 -1.88 8.91
CA ILE A 223 5.49 -1.75 8.43
C ILE A 223 6.41 -2.60 9.29
N VAL A 224 7.21 -3.42 8.63
CA VAL A 224 8.28 -4.19 9.25
C VAL A 224 9.53 -3.31 9.35
N PRO A 225 10.12 -3.11 10.54
CA PRO A 225 11.26 -2.21 10.76
C PRO A 225 12.58 -2.68 10.11
N GLY A 226 12.61 -3.87 9.54
CA GLY A 226 13.71 -4.42 8.72
C GLY A 226 14.93 -4.90 9.49
N LYS A 227 15.40 -4.14 10.50
CA LYS A 227 16.64 -4.43 11.27
C LYS A 227 16.41 -4.77 12.74
N GLU A 228 15.16 -4.84 13.17
CA GLU A 228 14.81 -5.04 14.57
C GLU A 228 14.06 -6.37 14.74
N ASP A 229 14.15 -6.96 15.93
CA ASP A 229 13.53 -8.24 16.29
C ASP A 229 11.99 -8.14 16.49
N PHE A 230 11.35 -7.16 15.85
CA PHE A 230 9.91 -6.91 15.98
C PHE A 230 9.24 -7.03 14.62
N ASP A 231 8.08 -7.67 14.60
CA ASP A 231 7.32 -7.90 13.38
C ASP A 231 6.47 -6.68 12.98
N VAL A 232 6.10 -5.84 13.96
CA VAL A 232 5.20 -4.70 13.76
C VAL A 232 5.83 -3.41 14.30
N GLY A 233 6.38 -2.61 13.38
CA GLY A 233 6.99 -1.32 13.69
C GLY A 233 6.00 -0.15 13.65
N GLU A 234 5.09 -0.12 12.68
CA GLU A 234 4.12 0.96 12.48
C GLU A 234 2.84 0.41 11.85
N ILE A 235 1.68 0.98 12.13
CA ILE A 235 0.42 0.68 11.43
C ILE A 235 0.06 1.85 10.52
N ARG A 236 -0.18 1.56 9.25
CA ARG A 236 -0.56 2.54 8.23
C ARG A 236 -1.94 2.27 7.71
N GLY A 237 -2.71 3.31 7.44
CA GLY A 237 -4.04 3.13 6.90
C GLY A 237 -4.63 4.35 6.21
N ARG A 238 -5.50 4.07 5.24
CA ARG A 238 -6.30 5.05 4.52
C ARG A 238 -7.77 4.81 4.78
N LEU A 239 -8.41 5.84 5.29
CA LEU A 239 -9.81 5.91 5.64
C LEU A 239 -10.51 6.89 4.69
N LYS A 240 -11.78 6.66 4.39
CA LYS A 240 -12.59 7.56 3.57
C LYS A 240 -13.90 7.90 4.25
N VAL A 241 -14.28 9.17 4.13
CA VAL A 241 -15.61 9.67 4.48
C VAL A 241 -16.24 10.27 3.24
N SER A 242 -17.41 9.77 2.89
CA SER A 242 -18.12 10.11 1.65
C SER A 242 -19.11 11.28 1.81
N ARG A 243 -18.81 12.21 2.73
CA ARG A 243 -19.66 13.37 3.05
C ARG A 243 -18.83 14.60 3.42
N ARG A 244 -19.42 15.77 3.18
CA ARG A 244 -18.80 17.05 3.55
C ARG A 244 -18.53 17.07 5.05
N THR A 245 -17.29 17.38 5.41
CA THR A 245 -16.82 17.28 6.79
C THR A 245 -16.09 18.57 7.16
N SER A 246 -16.53 19.22 8.23
CA SER A 246 -15.83 20.39 8.79
C SER A 246 -14.51 19.99 9.45
N HIS A 247 -13.61 20.96 9.65
CA HIS A 247 -12.35 20.76 10.39
C HIS A 247 -12.56 20.02 11.72
N VAL A 248 -13.55 20.46 12.51
CA VAL A 248 -13.82 19.86 13.81
C VAL A 248 -14.39 18.44 13.70
N GLN A 249 -15.27 18.18 12.73
CA GLN A 249 -15.76 16.81 12.53
C GLN A 249 -14.65 15.88 12.05
N ALA A 250 -13.77 16.35 11.16
CA ALA A 250 -12.66 15.56 10.64
C ALA A 250 -11.67 15.20 11.77
N ARG A 251 -11.38 16.16 12.67
CA ARG A 251 -10.64 15.92 13.92
C ARG A 251 -11.27 14.81 14.74
N LEU A 252 -12.57 14.94 15.07
CA LEU A 252 -13.27 13.97 15.91
C LEU A 252 -13.26 12.56 15.29
N LEU A 253 -13.46 12.47 13.97
CA LEU A 253 -13.42 11.18 13.26
C LEU A 253 -12.03 10.57 13.26
N MET A 254 -10.98 11.38 13.04
CA MET A 254 -9.60 10.91 13.08
C MET A 254 -9.20 10.43 14.48
N VAL A 255 -9.54 11.20 15.52
CA VAL A 255 -9.29 10.81 16.93
C VAL A 255 -10.03 9.52 17.28
N ALA A 256 -11.31 9.41 16.94
CA ALA A 256 -12.10 8.21 17.21
C ALA A 256 -11.53 6.96 16.51
N ALA A 257 -11.14 7.08 15.24
CA ALA A 257 -10.52 5.99 14.50
C ALA A 257 -9.17 5.59 15.11
N SER A 258 -8.31 6.57 15.40
CA SER A 258 -6.98 6.34 15.96
C SER A 258 -7.08 5.68 17.33
N GLN A 259 -7.90 6.22 18.24
CA GLN A 259 -8.09 5.65 19.57
C GLN A 259 -8.62 4.22 19.49
N ARG A 260 -9.59 3.95 18.62
CA ARG A 260 -10.15 2.60 18.51
C ARG A 260 -9.12 1.59 18.03
N LEU A 261 -8.27 1.98 17.08
CA LEU A 261 -7.20 1.12 16.61
C LEU A 261 -6.16 0.88 17.71
N LEU A 262 -5.72 1.92 18.42
CA LEU A 262 -4.83 1.80 19.59
C LEU A 262 -5.41 0.87 20.65
N ASP A 263 -6.70 1.00 20.97
CA ASP A 263 -7.36 0.15 21.95
C ASP A 263 -7.35 -1.32 21.53
N LEU A 264 -7.67 -1.61 20.25
CA LEU A 264 -7.66 -2.97 19.72
C LEU A 264 -6.26 -3.60 19.79
N MET A 265 -5.23 -2.85 19.36
CA MET A 265 -3.85 -3.31 19.39
C MET A 265 -3.37 -3.58 20.82
N ASN A 266 -3.64 -2.65 21.74
CA ASN A 266 -3.18 -2.72 23.13
C ASN A 266 -3.94 -3.75 23.98
N GLN A 267 -5.13 -4.17 23.55
CA GLN A 267 -5.92 -5.22 24.21
C GLN A 267 -5.56 -6.64 23.74
N SER A 268 -4.83 -6.78 22.63
CA SER A 268 -4.46 -8.10 22.10
C SER A 268 -3.22 -8.64 22.82
N GLU A 269 -3.39 -9.67 23.65
CA GLU A 269 -2.26 -10.38 24.26
C GLU A 269 -1.41 -11.12 23.22
N ILE A 270 -2.01 -11.49 22.08
CA ILE A 270 -1.32 -12.17 20.98
C ILE A 270 -0.37 -11.18 20.28
N LEU A 271 -0.78 -9.93 20.03
CA LEU A 271 0.09 -8.97 19.33
C LEU A 271 1.20 -8.40 20.19
N LYS A 272 0.98 -8.20 21.50
CA LYS A 272 1.93 -7.49 22.38
C LYS A 272 3.40 -7.92 22.23
N PRO A 273 3.75 -9.23 22.13
CA PRO A 273 5.13 -9.67 21.96
C PRO A 273 5.76 -9.24 20.62
N HIS A 274 4.95 -8.97 19.60
CA HIS A 274 5.37 -8.67 18.22
C HIS A 274 5.39 -7.17 17.93
N LEU A 275 4.88 -6.35 18.85
CA LEU A 275 4.90 -4.90 18.75
C LEU A 275 6.26 -4.35 19.17
N LYS A 276 6.79 -3.42 18.37
CA LYS A 276 8.01 -2.67 18.71
C LYS A 276 7.94 -1.97 20.07
N GLU A 277 6.75 -1.47 20.43
CA GLU A 277 6.49 -0.79 21.70
C GLU A 277 5.15 -1.26 22.28
N SER A 278 5.13 -1.54 23.58
CA SER A 278 3.93 -1.93 24.33
C SER A 278 3.81 -1.11 25.62
N PRO A 279 2.75 -0.29 25.80
CA PRO A 279 1.63 -0.10 24.89
C PRO A 279 2.03 0.52 23.55
N PHE A 280 1.38 0.11 22.47
CA PHE A 280 1.52 0.65 21.13
C PHE A 280 1.08 2.12 21.13
N PRO A 281 1.99 3.08 20.85
CA PRO A 281 1.68 4.50 20.97
C PRO A 281 1.12 5.10 19.68
N ALA A 282 0.47 6.25 19.79
CA ALA A 282 -0.05 7.00 18.64
C ALA A 282 1.05 7.45 17.66
N SER A 283 2.30 7.59 18.12
CA SER A 283 3.46 7.88 17.25
C SER A 283 3.79 6.75 16.27
N ARG A 284 3.31 5.52 16.52
CA ARG A 284 3.43 4.37 15.60
C ARG A 284 2.17 4.15 14.75
N LEU A 285 1.25 5.12 14.74
CA LEU A 285 0.10 5.14 13.83
C LEU A 285 0.27 6.22 12.78
N LYS A 286 0.09 5.81 11.51
CA LYS A 286 0.01 6.73 10.38
C LYS A 286 -1.31 6.53 9.64
N LEU A 287 -2.27 7.40 9.89
CA LEU A 287 -3.62 7.29 9.32
C LEU A 287 -3.97 8.49 8.45
N GLN A 288 -4.55 8.25 7.27
CA GLN A 288 -5.11 9.30 6.42
C GLN A 288 -6.63 9.18 6.38
N LEU A 289 -7.35 10.19 6.84
CA LEU A 289 -8.79 10.32 6.63
C LEU A 289 -9.03 11.23 5.44
N ILE A 290 -9.49 10.65 4.34
CA ILE A 290 -9.80 11.37 3.12
C ILE A 290 -11.30 11.70 3.09
N VAL A 291 -11.62 12.95 2.73
CA VAL A 291 -12.99 13.43 2.57
C VAL A 291 -13.30 13.57 1.07
N ARG A 292 -14.18 12.71 0.55
CA ARG A 292 -14.51 12.68 -0.89
C ARG A 292 -16.01 12.72 -1.12
N LYS A 293 -16.40 13.23 -2.28
CA LYS A 293 -17.75 13.04 -2.83
C LYS A 293 -17.82 11.66 -3.49
N ASN A 294 -18.89 10.93 -3.24
CA ASN A 294 -19.25 9.81 -4.08
C ASN A 294 -19.97 10.35 -5.31
N GLU A 295 -19.27 10.40 -6.45
CA GLU A 295 -19.87 10.78 -7.73
C GLU A 295 -20.13 9.52 -8.54
N PHE A 296 -21.40 9.27 -8.87
CA PHE A 296 -21.86 8.02 -9.51
C PHE A 296 -21.20 7.71 -10.87
N PHE A 297 -20.60 8.69 -11.55
CA PHE A 297 -20.11 8.54 -12.93
C PHE A 297 -18.63 8.88 -13.14
N VAL A 298 -18.01 9.63 -12.22
CA VAL A 298 -16.63 10.14 -12.38
C VAL A 298 -15.68 9.59 -11.32
N GLY A 299 -16.19 8.76 -10.40
CA GLY A 299 -15.43 8.20 -9.29
C GLY A 299 -15.43 9.12 -8.07
N GLU A 300 -14.27 9.23 -7.41
CA GLU A 300 -14.14 10.02 -6.18
C GLU A 300 -13.84 11.48 -6.51
N GLY A 301 -14.75 12.38 -6.09
CA GLY A 301 -14.63 13.82 -6.33
C GLY A 301 -14.12 14.58 -5.10
N HIS A 302 -13.47 15.71 -5.34
CA HIS A 302 -13.03 16.63 -4.27
C HIS A 302 -14.08 17.69 -3.95
N TYR A 303 -14.07 18.18 -2.70
CA TYR A 303 -14.79 19.40 -2.33
C TYR A 303 -13.89 20.62 -2.59
N ARG A 304 -14.15 21.36 -3.69
CA ARG A 304 -13.36 22.53 -4.13
C ARG A 304 -13.80 23.85 -3.50
N ASP A 305 -14.41 23.80 -2.32
CA ASP A 305 -15.03 24.92 -1.62
C ASP A 305 -14.24 25.37 -0.37
N GLY A 306 -12.95 25.01 -0.33
CA GLY A 306 -12.08 25.28 0.83
C GLY A 306 -12.33 24.38 2.03
N THR A 307 -13.19 23.36 1.92
CA THR A 307 -13.34 22.36 2.98
C THR A 307 -12.12 21.45 3.08
N ILE A 308 -12.06 20.70 4.19
CA ILE A 308 -11.02 19.71 4.44
C ILE A 308 -11.06 18.66 3.34
N ASP A 309 -9.91 18.47 2.71
CA ASP A 309 -9.66 17.39 1.77
C ASP A 309 -9.25 16.11 2.52
N SER A 310 -8.32 16.25 3.47
CA SER A 310 -7.82 15.14 4.25
C SER A 310 -7.25 15.57 5.60
N VAL A 311 -7.26 14.63 6.55
CA VAL A 311 -6.55 14.73 7.82
C VAL A 311 -5.55 13.59 7.88
N ILE A 312 -4.33 13.89 8.29
CA ILE A 312 -3.25 12.92 8.42
C ILE A 312 -2.83 12.87 9.88
N LEU A 313 -2.86 11.71 10.51
CA LEU A 313 -2.12 11.43 11.74
C LEU A 313 -0.74 10.90 11.32
N ASP A 314 0.32 11.58 11.75
CA ASP A 314 1.72 11.20 11.52
C ASP A 314 2.57 11.69 12.69
N GLU A 315 3.44 10.86 13.24
CA GLU A 315 4.31 11.19 14.39
C GLU A 315 3.57 11.92 15.53
N ASN A 316 2.39 11.41 15.89
CA ASN A 316 1.54 11.98 16.95
C ASN A 316 0.99 13.40 16.65
N ARG A 317 0.93 13.81 15.38
CA ARG A 317 0.39 15.10 14.95
C ARG A 317 -0.74 14.90 13.94
N LEU A 318 -1.79 15.70 14.09
CA LEU A 318 -2.83 15.84 13.07
C LEU A 318 -2.45 16.97 12.12
N ILE A 319 -2.40 16.66 10.82
CA ILE A 319 -2.13 17.61 9.75
C ILE A 319 -3.36 17.69 8.86
N TYR A 320 -3.91 18.89 8.74
CA TYR A 320 -5.12 19.16 7.96
C TYR A 320 -4.75 19.71 6.60
N LYS A 321 -5.26 19.07 5.54
CA LYS A 321 -5.08 19.52 4.15
C LYS A 321 -6.41 20.01 3.60
N CYS A 322 -6.37 21.17 2.97
CA CYS A 322 -7.52 21.81 2.33
C CYS A 322 -7.16 22.19 0.89
N TYR A 323 -8.17 22.38 0.05
CA TYR A 323 -7.95 23.00 -1.25
C TYR A 323 -7.84 24.52 -1.13
N SER A 324 -6.71 25.06 -1.60
CA SER A 324 -6.61 26.50 -1.85
C SER A 324 -7.04 26.78 -3.29
N PRO A 325 -8.02 27.66 -3.53
CA PRO A 325 -8.22 28.22 -4.85
C PRO A 325 -7.00 29.09 -5.17
N ASP A 326 -6.11 28.60 -6.03
CA ASP A 326 -5.03 29.42 -6.60
C ASP A 326 -5.64 30.23 -7.76
N PRO A 327 -5.80 31.56 -7.61
CA PRO A 327 -6.41 32.39 -8.64
C PRO A 327 -5.55 32.47 -9.92
N GLU A 328 -4.25 32.16 -9.84
CA GLU A 328 -3.33 32.23 -10.98
C GLU A 328 -3.21 30.89 -11.72
N ARG A 329 -3.57 29.77 -11.10
CA ARG A 329 -3.51 28.42 -11.69
C ARG A 329 -4.90 27.82 -11.88
N LYS A 330 -5.60 28.27 -12.93
CA LYS A 330 -6.97 27.86 -13.28
C LYS A 330 -7.20 26.34 -13.37
N ASP A 331 -6.15 25.54 -13.61
CA ASP A 331 -6.26 24.09 -13.83
C ASP A 331 -5.59 23.21 -12.76
N ARG A 332 -4.98 23.78 -11.70
CA ARG A 332 -4.31 22.97 -10.66
C ARG A 332 -4.76 23.38 -9.27
N THR A 333 -5.72 22.62 -8.74
CA THR A 333 -6.06 22.70 -7.32
C THR A 333 -4.89 22.14 -6.50
N HIS A 334 -4.22 23.00 -5.73
CA HIS A 334 -3.13 22.59 -4.85
C HIS A 334 -3.66 22.32 -3.43
N LEU A 335 -3.23 21.20 -2.85
CA LEU A 335 -3.47 20.92 -1.44
C LEU A 335 -2.50 21.74 -0.60
N VAL A 336 -3.03 22.50 0.34
CA VAL A 336 -2.26 23.29 1.31
C VAL A 336 -2.53 22.78 2.71
N VAL A 337 -1.52 22.89 3.59
CA VAL A 337 -1.71 22.65 5.02
C VAL A 337 -2.50 23.81 5.59
N CYS A 338 -3.73 23.55 6.06
CA CYS A 338 -4.63 24.56 6.62
C CYS A 338 -4.67 24.54 8.16
N GLY A 339 -4.04 23.55 8.79
CA GLY A 339 -3.92 23.47 10.23
C GLY A 339 -3.03 22.30 10.65
N ASN A 340 -2.53 22.36 11.88
CA ASN A 340 -1.93 21.22 12.57
C ASN A 340 -2.12 21.35 14.08
N GLU A 341 -2.18 20.21 14.77
CA GLU A 341 -2.23 20.11 16.23
C GLU A 341 -1.64 18.77 16.68
N SER A 342 -1.27 18.63 17.95
CA SER A 342 -0.89 17.33 18.51
C SER A 342 -2.10 16.41 18.67
N PHE A 343 -1.86 15.10 18.73
CA PHE A 343 -2.92 14.12 18.97
C PHE A 343 -3.60 14.34 20.32
N GLU A 344 -2.83 14.68 21.36
CA GLU A 344 -3.33 14.95 22.71
C GLU A 344 -4.22 16.21 22.74
N GLU A 345 -3.80 17.29 22.07
CA GLU A 345 -4.63 18.49 21.93
C GLU A 345 -5.95 18.17 21.22
N ALA A 346 -5.90 17.38 20.15
CA ALA A 346 -7.09 16.97 19.43
C ALA A 346 -8.04 16.12 20.30
N GLN A 347 -7.50 15.24 21.15
CA GLN A 347 -8.26 14.45 22.12
C GLN A 347 -8.94 15.35 23.16
N MET A 348 -8.21 16.30 23.76
CA MET A 348 -8.74 17.23 24.76
C MET A 348 -9.89 18.08 24.19
N LEU A 349 -9.66 18.69 23.02
CA LEU A 349 -10.68 19.51 22.34
C LEU A 349 -11.90 18.68 21.91
N GLY A 350 -11.71 17.39 21.63
CA GLY A 350 -12.81 16.47 21.33
C GLY A 350 -13.69 16.20 22.55
N ALA A 351 -13.08 15.99 23.73
CA ALA A 351 -13.81 15.72 24.97
C ALA A 351 -14.70 16.90 25.39
N GLU A 352 -14.17 18.13 25.35
CA GLU A 352 -14.91 19.35 25.69
C GLU A 352 -16.14 19.56 24.80
N LYS A 353 -15.98 19.33 23.50
CA LYS A 353 -17.07 19.54 22.54
C LYS A 353 -18.11 18.42 22.57
N THR A 354 -17.71 17.20 22.88
CA THR A 354 -18.67 16.10 23.08
C THR A 354 -19.53 16.38 24.30
N ALA A 355 -18.94 16.91 25.39
CA ALA A 355 -19.69 17.37 26.56
C ALA A 355 -20.65 18.52 26.22
N SER A 356 -20.22 19.52 25.45
CA SER A 356 -21.09 20.64 25.05
C SER A 356 -22.22 20.21 24.10
N THR A 357 -21.96 19.29 23.18
CA THR A 357 -22.95 18.77 22.23
C THR A 357 -23.95 17.85 22.93
N PHE A 358 -23.49 17.04 23.90
CA PHE A 358 -24.36 16.23 24.75
C PHE A 358 -25.28 17.09 25.61
N LEU A 359 -24.76 18.16 26.22
CA LEU A 359 -25.58 19.14 26.94
C LEU A 359 -26.58 19.85 26.02
N GLY A 360 -26.17 20.17 24.78
CA GLY A 360 -27.08 20.71 23.76
C GLY A 360 -28.17 19.71 23.35
N HIS A 361 -27.84 18.43 23.21
CA HIS A 361 -28.81 17.38 22.91
C HIS A 361 -29.78 17.14 24.06
N ILE A 362 -29.30 17.11 25.31
CA ILE A 362 -30.15 17.06 26.51
C ILE A 362 -31.07 18.28 26.55
N SER A 363 -30.55 19.49 26.30
CA SER A 363 -31.38 20.70 26.26
C SER A 363 -32.47 20.62 25.19
N ASN A 364 -32.17 20.03 24.02
CA ASN A 364 -33.14 19.87 22.94
C ASN A 364 -34.17 18.77 23.25
N ILE A 365 -33.75 17.66 23.87
CA ILE A 365 -34.67 16.59 24.32
C ILE A 365 -35.57 17.11 25.44
N CYS A 366 -35.02 17.84 26.41
CA CYS A 366 -35.80 18.47 27.48
C CYS A 366 -36.81 19.49 26.91
N ARG A 367 -36.44 20.27 25.89
CA ARG A 367 -37.35 21.19 25.21
C ARG A 367 -38.47 20.44 24.48
N ASP A 368 -38.15 19.42 23.69
CA ASP A 368 -39.15 18.62 22.97
C ASP A 368 -40.09 17.86 23.92
N MET A 369 -39.59 17.37 25.06
CA MET A 369 -40.42 16.81 26.13
C MET A 369 -41.32 17.86 26.77
N PHE A 370 -40.80 19.06 27.03
CA PHE A 370 -41.57 20.15 27.62
C PHE A 370 -42.69 20.63 26.69
N ASP A 371 -42.40 20.75 25.40
CA ASP A 371 -43.39 21.11 24.38
C ASP A 371 -44.51 20.05 24.31
N LYS A 372 -44.16 18.76 24.30
CA LYS A 372 -45.15 17.66 24.36
C LYS A 372 -46.01 17.70 25.62
N ILE A 373 -45.43 18.04 26.77
CA ILE A 373 -46.17 18.20 28.03
C ILE A 373 -47.14 19.39 27.93
N ILE A 374 -46.72 20.53 27.36
CA ILE A 374 -47.60 21.68 27.15
C ILE A 374 -48.79 21.30 26.26
N TYR A 375 -48.54 20.62 25.13
CA TYR A 375 -49.61 20.18 24.24
C TYR A 375 -50.58 19.21 24.92
N PHE A 376 -50.07 18.32 25.78
CA PHE A 376 -50.92 17.43 26.57
C PHE A 376 -51.83 18.21 27.53
N PHE A 377 -51.29 19.20 28.27
CA PHE A 377 -52.09 20.05 29.15
C PHE A 377 -53.09 20.93 28.39
N GLN A 378 -52.73 21.47 27.23
CA GLN A 378 -53.67 22.20 26.37
C GLN A 378 -54.81 21.29 25.91
N GLY A 379 -54.52 20.04 25.56
CA GLY A 379 -55.53 19.03 25.24
C GLY A 379 -56.48 18.78 26.40
N ILE A 380 -55.95 18.63 27.62
CA ILE A 380 -56.75 18.46 28.85
C ILE A 380 -57.66 19.67 29.08
N VAL A 381 -57.11 20.88 29.05
CA VAL A 381 -57.88 22.12 29.28
C VAL A 381 -58.98 22.27 28.24
N THR A 382 -58.66 22.01 26.97
CA THR A 382 -59.64 22.07 25.88
C THR A 382 -60.75 21.04 26.08
N PHE A 383 -60.40 19.81 26.44
CA PHE A 383 -61.36 18.74 26.74
C PHE A 383 -62.31 19.14 27.88
N PHE A 384 -61.78 19.64 29.00
CA PHE A 384 -62.60 20.11 30.11
C PHE A 384 -63.45 21.33 29.76
N PHE A 385 -62.94 22.25 28.94
CA PHE A 385 -63.72 23.39 28.45
C PHE A 385 -64.95 22.91 27.67
N PHE A 386 -64.80 21.94 26.76
CA PHE A 386 -65.92 21.35 26.02
C PHE A 386 -66.89 20.55 26.90
N LEU A 387 -66.41 19.94 27.98
CA LEU A 387 -67.25 19.20 28.93
C LEU A 387 -68.11 20.14 29.79
N ILE A 388 -67.60 21.33 30.09
CA ILE A 388 -68.23 22.30 30.98
C ILE A 388 -69.12 23.29 30.20
N LEU A 389 -68.78 23.63 28.95
CA LEU A 389 -69.52 24.57 28.10
C LEU A 389 -71.05 24.31 28.02
N PRO A 390 -71.55 23.06 27.95
CA PRO A 390 -72.99 22.77 27.89
C PRO A 390 -73.75 23.09 29.18
N PHE A 391 -73.06 23.31 30.30
CA PHE A 391 -73.69 23.69 31.57
C PHE A 391 -73.90 25.20 31.69
N PHE A 392 -73.31 25.99 30.80
CA PHE A 392 -73.36 27.45 30.79
C PHE A 392 -74.12 28.02 29.57
N LEU A 393 -74.55 27.17 28.64
CA LEU A 393 -75.49 27.46 27.56
C LEU A 393 -76.85 26.87 27.93
#